data_AF-A0A936BCP0-F1
#
_entry.id   AF-A0A936BCP0-F1
#
_cell.length_a   1.000
_cell.length_b   1.000
_cell.length_c   1.000
_cell.angle_alpha   90.00
_cell.angle_beta   90.00
_cell.angle_gamma   90.00
#
_symmetry.space_group_name_H-M   'P 1'
#
loop_
_entity.id
_entity.type
_entity.pdbx_description
1 polymer ?
#
loop_
_entity_poly.entity_id
_entity_poly.type
_entity_poly.pdbx_seq_one_letter_code
_entity_poly.pdbx_strand_id
1 'polypeptide(L)'
;MVVLTPAAARSEGVSEIVAAEAGSPEFAVAGRIAATMGLPVPTALSTADLDNDGFPEFIAFGDGGARILRLGADAWADISGGLLAGVTGLDDIAITPARFNGSPILEAGGRDLAFLDGVYRPLAEIAPAALDATAFTPACEKSDTIGFVLEENDTPAAEIPAFCGCLLDQWRLRAAPQTLFDVYVRELTGEFREEDRDERGEFDTLVALTDEALYACKTQRGWAAEAPYPYGSPMFTGKPAPPDVEAYIDTCRAQEWVSGYRKIASSDRALGFCGCTAGHLALNGMSADGFAMVAGLYSGELSENDVAERDPSAIRASDEASEACIQAMPYR
;
A
#
# COMPACT_ATOMS: atom_id res chain seq x y z
N MET A 1 21.57 24.86 -14.93
CA MET A 1 21.41 23.51 -15.49
C MET A 1 22.25 22.58 -14.64
N VAL A 2 21.68 22.11 -13.52
CA VAL A 2 22.36 21.20 -12.61
C VAL A 2 21.74 19.83 -12.85
N VAL A 3 22.55 18.95 -13.43
CA VAL A 3 22.28 17.53 -13.57
C VAL A 3 22.66 16.92 -12.22
N LEU A 4 21.70 16.33 -11.51
CA LEU A 4 21.97 15.49 -10.35
C LEU A 4 21.66 14.04 -10.75
N THR A 5 22.73 13.26 -10.92
CA THR A 5 22.69 11.79 -11.06
C THR A 5 22.38 11.15 -9.70
N PRO A 6 21.64 10.03 -9.66
CA PRO A 6 21.24 9.37 -8.42
C PRO A 6 22.37 8.46 -7.94
N ALA A 7 22.70 8.52 -6.64
CA ALA A 7 23.54 7.54 -5.99
C ALA A 7 23.02 7.28 -4.58
N ALA A 8 22.31 6.16 -4.47
CA ALA A 8 22.18 5.27 -3.32
C ALA A 8 22.31 5.88 -1.91
N ALA A 9 21.15 6.08 -1.28
CA ALA A 9 20.96 5.80 0.13
C ALA A 9 19.78 4.81 0.22
N ARG A 10 20.08 3.51 0.26
CA ARG A 10 19.09 2.50 0.65
C ARG A 10 19.05 2.49 2.17
N SER A 11 18.00 3.09 2.75
CA SER A 11 17.76 3.12 4.19
C SER A 11 16.88 1.95 4.62
N GLU A 12 17.33 1.23 5.64
CA GLU A 12 16.57 0.27 6.42
C GLU A 12 15.35 0.99 7.02
N GLY A 13 14.13 0.70 6.57
CA GLY A 13 12.90 1.33 7.11
C GLY A 13 11.84 1.73 6.08
N VAL A 14 12.18 1.71 4.79
CA VAL A 14 11.17 1.64 3.72
C VAL A 14 10.44 0.30 3.85
N SER A 15 9.16 0.21 3.51
CA SER A 15 8.49 -1.08 3.27
C SER A 15 9.39 -1.94 2.38
N GLU A 16 10.19 -2.81 2.98
CA GLU A 16 11.16 -3.57 2.21
C GLU A 16 10.34 -4.41 1.23
N ILE A 17 10.73 -4.36 -0.04
CA ILE A 17 10.31 -5.34 -1.01
C ILE A 17 10.95 -6.66 -0.56
N VAL A 18 10.30 -7.33 0.40
CA VAL A 18 10.79 -8.60 0.90
C VAL A 18 10.42 -9.66 -0.12
N ALA A 19 11.44 -10.39 -0.56
CA ALA A 19 11.26 -11.58 -1.37
C ALA A 19 10.41 -12.58 -0.58
N ALA A 20 9.21 -12.90 -1.07
CA ALA A 20 8.52 -14.09 -0.61
C ALA A 20 9.31 -15.32 -1.09
N GLU A 21 9.67 -16.21 -0.16
CA GLU A 21 10.40 -17.43 -0.50
C GLU A 21 9.50 -18.40 -1.27
N ALA A 22 10.08 -19.15 -2.21
CA ALA A 22 9.35 -20.22 -2.89
C ALA A 22 8.79 -21.21 -1.86
N GLY A 23 7.47 -21.43 -1.89
CA GLY A 23 6.76 -22.25 -0.90
C GLY A 23 6.03 -21.45 0.20
N SER A 24 6.14 -20.12 0.20
CA SER A 24 5.32 -19.27 1.07
C SER A 24 3.86 -19.17 0.59
N PRO A 25 2.90 -18.81 1.47
CA PRO A 25 1.52 -18.55 1.07
C PRO A 25 1.37 -17.52 -0.04
N GLU A 26 2.16 -16.46 0.00
CA GLU A 26 2.13 -15.37 -0.97
C GLU A 26 2.53 -15.89 -2.35
N PHE A 27 3.57 -16.72 -2.40
CA PHE A 27 4.07 -17.31 -3.65
C PHE A 27 3.06 -18.30 -4.27
N ALA A 28 2.44 -19.14 -3.43
CA ALA A 28 1.37 -20.06 -3.83
C ALA A 28 0.16 -19.31 -4.45
N VAL A 29 -0.29 -18.24 -3.77
CA VAL A 29 -1.39 -17.39 -4.22
C VAL A 29 -1.02 -16.67 -5.52
N ALA A 30 0.13 -16.02 -5.58
CA ALA A 30 0.59 -15.29 -6.76
C ALA A 30 0.75 -16.20 -7.99
N GLY A 31 1.26 -17.43 -7.81
CA GLY A 31 1.34 -18.43 -8.87
C GLY A 31 -0.04 -18.82 -9.43
N ARG A 32 -1.03 -19.00 -8.55
CA ARG A 32 -2.42 -19.29 -8.94
C ARG A 32 -3.10 -18.09 -9.61
N ILE A 33 -2.88 -16.88 -9.11
CA ILE A 33 -3.37 -15.63 -9.74
C ILE A 33 -2.79 -15.51 -11.14
N ALA A 34 -1.46 -15.66 -11.28
CA ALA A 34 -0.79 -15.61 -12.56
C ALA A 34 -1.38 -16.63 -13.54
N ALA A 35 -1.61 -17.88 -13.10
CA ALA A 35 -2.26 -18.89 -13.92
C ALA A 35 -3.68 -18.50 -14.37
N THR A 36 -4.51 -17.98 -13.47
CA THR A 36 -5.88 -17.50 -13.78
C THR A 36 -5.86 -16.35 -14.79
N MET A 37 -4.85 -15.47 -14.71
CA MET A 37 -4.67 -14.33 -15.61
C MET A 37 -3.92 -14.68 -16.91
N GLY A 38 -3.47 -15.93 -17.09
CA GLY A 38 -2.65 -16.35 -18.23
C GLY A 38 -1.26 -15.71 -18.26
N LEU A 39 -0.73 -15.34 -17.10
CA LEU A 39 0.58 -14.73 -16.91
C LEU A 39 1.66 -15.80 -16.61
N PRO A 40 2.94 -15.52 -16.90
CA PRO A 40 4.05 -16.37 -16.46
C PRO A 40 4.03 -16.55 -14.94
N VAL A 41 4.44 -17.73 -14.47
CA VAL A 41 4.61 -17.99 -13.04
C VAL A 41 5.68 -17.05 -12.50
N PRO A 42 5.41 -16.32 -11.40
CA PRO A 42 6.42 -15.46 -10.79
C PRO A 42 7.64 -16.26 -10.35
N THR A 43 8.83 -15.71 -10.54
CA THR A 43 10.11 -16.24 -10.03
C THR A 43 10.53 -15.57 -8.73
N ALA A 44 10.01 -14.37 -8.46
CA ALA A 44 10.12 -13.67 -7.19
C ALA A 44 8.84 -12.87 -6.96
N LEU A 45 8.58 -12.52 -5.71
CA LEU A 45 7.36 -11.84 -5.29
C LEU A 45 7.67 -10.92 -4.12
N SER A 46 6.94 -9.82 -4.04
CA SER A 46 6.81 -9.03 -2.82
C SER A 46 5.36 -8.59 -2.61
N THR A 47 5.03 -8.17 -1.39
CA THR A 47 3.69 -7.72 -1.02
C THR A 47 3.75 -6.38 -0.30
N ALA A 48 2.83 -5.49 -0.65
CA ALA A 48 2.65 -4.21 0.02
C ALA A 48 1.22 -3.71 -0.21
N ASP A 49 0.64 -3.04 0.78
CA ASP A 49 -0.59 -2.27 0.59
C ASP A 49 -0.22 -0.94 -0.09
N LEU A 50 -0.31 -0.95 -1.42
CA LEU A 50 0.17 0.10 -2.32
C LEU A 50 -0.88 1.17 -2.59
N ASP A 51 -2.16 0.87 -2.37
CA ASP A 51 -3.23 1.84 -2.54
C ASP A 51 -3.92 2.24 -1.22
N ASN A 52 -3.47 1.67 -0.11
CA ASN A 52 -3.95 1.93 1.24
C ASN A 52 -5.43 1.53 1.42
N ASP A 53 -5.88 0.49 0.71
CA ASP A 53 -7.20 -0.11 0.87
C ASP A 53 -7.26 -1.16 1.99
N GLY A 54 -6.13 -1.44 2.63
CA GLY A 54 -5.98 -2.42 3.71
C GLY A 54 -5.72 -3.84 3.21
N PHE A 55 -5.70 -4.08 1.90
CA PHE A 55 -5.42 -5.37 1.29
C PHE A 55 -4.13 -5.30 0.45
N PRO A 56 -3.18 -6.21 0.64
CA PRO A 56 -1.90 -6.10 -0.04
C PRO A 56 -2.00 -6.41 -1.54
N GLU A 57 -1.34 -5.59 -2.35
CA GLU A 57 -0.95 -5.92 -3.72
C GLU A 57 0.26 -6.85 -3.77
N PHE A 58 0.32 -7.63 -4.85
CA PHE A 58 1.45 -8.49 -5.17
C PHE A 58 2.33 -7.83 -6.24
N ILE A 59 3.60 -7.56 -5.91
CA ILE A 59 4.63 -7.19 -6.87
C ILE A 59 5.31 -8.49 -7.35
N ALA A 60 4.84 -9.02 -8.48
CA ALA A 60 5.27 -10.30 -9.03
C ALA A 60 6.32 -10.10 -10.13
N PHE A 61 7.46 -10.76 -10.01
CA PHE A 61 8.57 -10.71 -10.98
C PHE A 61 8.60 -12.01 -11.78
N GLY A 62 8.77 -11.93 -13.08
CA GLY A 62 8.91 -13.12 -13.92
C GLY A 62 9.44 -12.81 -15.32
N ASP A 63 9.36 -13.80 -16.21
CA ASP A 63 9.78 -13.65 -17.60
C ASP A 63 9.01 -12.52 -18.28
N GLY A 64 9.72 -11.48 -18.72
CA GLY A 64 9.16 -10.28 -19.35
C GLY A 64 9.05 -9.05 -18.43
N GLY A 65 9.33 -9.18 -17.14
CA GLY A 65 9.36 -8.09 -16.17
C GLY A 65 8.39 -8.27 -15.00
N ALA A 66 8.29 -7.23 -14.18
CA ALA A 66 7.43 -7.22 -13.01
C ALA A 66 5.99 -6.81 -13.36
N ARG A 67 5.07 -7.13 -12.47
CA ARG A 67 3.65 -6.74 -12.51
C ARG A 67 3.18 -6.44 -11.09
N ILE A 68 2.20 -5.57 -10.98
CA ILE A 68 1.54 -5.28 -9.70
C ILE A 68 0.12 -5.81 -9.81
N LEU A 69 -0.19 -6.85 -9.05
CA LEU A 69 -1.47 -7.54 -9.08
C LEU A 69 -2.31 -7.09 -7.89
N ARG A 70 -3.50 -6.56 -8.19
CA ARG A 70 -4.46 -6.09 -7.20
C ARG A 70 -5.76 -6.88 -7.29
N LEU A 71 -6.37 -7.17 -6.14
CA LEU A 71 -7.71 -7.73 -6.07
C LEU A 71 -8.74 -6.60 -6.18
N GLY A 72 -9.45 -6.53 -7.30
CA GLY A 72 -10.58 -5.61 -7.47
C GLY A 72 -11.87 -6.12 -6.83
N ALA A 73 -13.00 -5.58 -7.30
CA ALA A 73 -14.33 -5.95 -6.80
C ALA A 73 -14.60 -7.46 -6.93
N ASP A 74 -14.28 -8.06 -8.08
CA ASP A 74 -14.59 -9.47 -8.38
C ASP A 74 -13.41 -10.29 -8.91
N ALA A 75 -12.31 -9.66 -9.33
CA ALA A 75 -11.20 -10.34 -10.00
C ALA A 75 -9.85 -9.65 -9.77
N TRP A 76 -8.78 -10.40 -10.00
CA TRP A 76 -7.42 -9.87 -10.01
C TRP A 76 -7.12 -9.07 -11.28
N ALA A 77 -6.39 -7.97 -11.14
CA ALA A 77 -6.00 -7.10 -12.24
C ALA A 77 -4.52 -6.72 -12.13
N ASP A 78 -3.86 -6.59 -13.29
CA ASP A 78 -2.52 -6.00 -13.37
C ASP A 78 -2.64 -4.48 -13.42
N ILE A 79 -2.39 -3.83 -12.28
CA ILE A 79 -2.49 -2.39 -12.13
C ILE A 79 -1.21 -1.66 -12.53
N SER A 80 -0.15 -2.38 -12.92
CA SER A 80 1.09 -1.76 -13.43
C SER A 80 0.97 -1.28 -14.88
N GLY A 81 -0.07 -1.71 -15.61
CA GLY A 81 -0.29 -1.31 -17.00
C GLY A 81 0.84 -1.68 -17.97
N GLY A 82 1.70 -2.64 -17.60
CA GLY A 82 2.89 -3.02 -18.38
C GLY A 82 4.06 -2.05 -18.27
N LEU A 83 3.98 -1.02 -17.41
CA LEU A 83 5.06 -0.05 -17.18
C LEU A 83 6.33 -0.69 -16.62
N LEU A 84 6.19 -1.87 -16.01
CA LEU A 84 7.25 -2.64 -15.38
C LEU A 84 7.84 -3.72 -16.32
N ALA A 85 7.53 -3.66 -17.62
CA ALA A 85 8.18 -4.51 -18.61
C ALA A 85 9.70 -4.31 -18.57
N GLY A 86 10.45 -5.40 -18.40
CA GLY A 86 11.91 -5.36 -18.26
C GLY A 86 12.46 -5.02 -16.88
N VAL A 87 11.59 -4.76 -15.88
CA VAL A 87 11.99 -4.67 -14.47
C VAL A 87 12.08 -6.10 -13.91
N THR A 88 13.28 -6.61 -13.70
CA THR A 88 13.50 -8.06 -13.50
C THR A 88 13.91 -8.45 -12.09
N GLY A 89 14.50 -7.53 -11.33
CA GLY A 89 14.91 -7.76 -9.95
C GLY A 89 14.04 -7.00 -8.95
N LEU A 90 13.91 -7.55 -7.75
CA LEU A 90 13.30 -6.86 -6.60
C LEU A 90 13.98 -5.50 -6.33
N ASP A 91 15.30 -5.45 -6.56
CA ASP A 91 16.14 -4.27 -6.43
C ASP A 91 15.87 -3.16 -7.45
N ASP A 92 15.11 -3.45 -8.51
CA ASP A 92 14.80 -2.53 -9.61
C ASP A 92 13.48 -1.75 -9.37
N ILE A 93 12.80 -2.01 -8.24
CA ILE A 93 11.63 -1.28 -7.76
C ILE A 93 11.93 -0.76 -6.35
N ALA A 94 11.55 0.47 -6.06
CA ALA A 94 11.54 1.00 -4.71
C ALA A 94 10.19 1.64 -4.39
N ILE A 95 9.64 1.33 -3.22
CA ILE A 95 8.51 2.07 -2.65
C ILE A 95 9.09 3.34 -2.06
N THR A 96 8.81 4.49 -2.63
CA THR A 96 9.36 5.74 -2.11
C THR A 96 8.57 6.20 -0.89
N PRO A 97 9.20 6.95 0.03
CA PRO A 97 8.47 7.59 1.12
C PRO A 97 7.49 8.68 0.63
N ALA A 98 7.69 9.20 -0.58
CA ALA A 98 6.77 10.19 -1.14
C ALA A 98 5.44 9.52 -1.52
N ARG A 99 4.33 10.23 -1.24
CA ARG A 99 2.98 9.76 -1.58
C ARG A 99 2.31 10.68 -2.59
N PHE A 100 1.40 10.09 -3.35
CA PHE A 100 0.50 10.74 -4.29
C PHE A 100 -0.92 10.28 -3.97
N ASN A 101 -1.75 11.17 -3.42
CA ASN A 101 -3.16 10.91 -3.10
C ASN A 101 -3.35 9.71 -2.15
N GLY A 102 -2.57 9.65 -1.08
CA GLY A 102 -2.60 8.58 -0.08
C GLY A 102 -1.71 7.39 -0.44
N SER A 103 -1.41 7.16 -1.71
CA SER A 103 -0.67 5.98 -2.16
C SER A 103 0.84 6.27 -2.31
N PRO A 104 1.75 5.35 -1.95
CA PRO A 104 3.17 5.48 -2.24
C PRO A 104 3.45 5.68 -3.73
N ILE A 105 4.39 6.58 -4.03
CA ILE A 105 5.04 6.65 -5.34
C ILE A 105 6.05 5.51 -5.43
N LEU A 106 6.06 4.80 -6.55
CA LEU A 106 7.05 3.76 -6.84
C LEU A 106 8.14 4.30 -7.76
N GLU A 107 9.40 4.05 -7.44
CA GLU A 107 10.50 4.24 -8.38
C GLU A 107 10.76 2.90 -9.08
N ALA A 108 10.57 2.85 -10.41
CA ALA A 108 10.85 1.64 -11.18
C ALA A 108 11.29 1.97 -12.60
N GLY A 109 12.32 1.28 -13.10
CA GLY A 109 12.84 1.50 -14.45
C GLY A 109 13.29 2.95 -14.72
N GLY A 110 13.74 3.66 -13.67
CA GLY A 110 14.14 5.07 -13.73
C GLY A 110 12.98 6.06 -13.86
N ARG A 111 11.77 5.67 -13.44
CA ARG A 111 10.56 6.51 -13.46
C ARG A 111 9.87 6.48 -12.11
N ASP A 112 9.31 7.61 -11.73
CA ASP A 112 8.35 7.70 -10.63
C ASP A 112 6.97 7.33 -11.16
N LEU A 113 6.31 6.39 -10.50
CA LEU A 113 4.98 5.90 -10.82
C LEU A 113 4.03 6.26 -9.67
N ALA A 114 2.93 6.91 -10.00
CA ALA A 114 1.88 7.25 -9.04
C ALA A 114 0.62 6.43 -9.31
N PHE A 115 -0.08 6.08 -8.24
CA PHE A 115 -1.37 5.40 -8.33
C PHE A 115 -2.47 6.42 -8.58
N LEU A 116 -3.22 6.26 -9.68
CA LEU A 116 -4.31 7.14 -10.07
C LEU A 116 -5.37 6.35 -10.84
N ASP A 117 -6.63 6.52 -10.46
CA ASP A 117 -7.79 5.86 -11.08
C ASP A 117 -7.65 4.33 -11.13
N GLY A 118 -7.10 3.72 -10.07
CA GLY A 118 -6.98 2.27 -9.93
C GLY A 118 -5.77 1.65 -10.65
N VAL A 119 -4.89 2.45 -11.25
CA VAL A 119 -3.68 1.98 -11.96
C VAL A 119 -2.47 2.85 -11.68
N TYR A 120 -1.27 2.27 -11.77
CA TYR A 120 -0.03 3.04 -11.78
C TYR A 120 0.20 3.72 -13.12
N ARG A 121 0.67 4.97 -13.06
CA ARG A 121 1.01 5.80 -14.22
C ARG A 121 2.32 6.55 -13.97
N PRO A 122 3.11 6.86 -15.01
CA PRO A 122 4.27 7.73 -14.83
C PRO A 122 3.82 9.09 -14.25
N LEU A 123 4.39 9.48 -13.12
CA LEU A 123 4.05 10.73 -12.42
C LEU A 123 4.20 11.95 -13.34
N ALA A 124 5.22 11.93 -14.20
CA ALA A 124 5.48 12.97 -15.19
C ALA A 124 4.39 13.11 -16.28
N GLU A 125 3.52 12.12 -16.45
CA GLU A 125 2.41 12.14 -17.41
C GLU A 125 1.09 12.62 -16.78
N ILE A 126 1.05 12.80 -15.46
CA ILE A 126 -0.13 13.30 -14.75
C ILE A 126 -0.19 14.82 -14.93
N ALA A 127 -1.26 15.29 -15.59
CA ALA A 127 -1.49 16.71 -15.77
C ALA A 127 -1.83 17.37 -14.41
N PRO A 128 -1.08 18.40 -13.98
CA PRO A 128 -1.41 19.10 -12.73
C PRO A 128 -2.77 19.78 -12.83
N ALA A 129 -3.53 19.79 -11.74
CA ALA A 129 -4.77 20.55 -11.64
C ALA A 129 -4.53 22.05 -11.83
N ALA A 130 -5.49 22.70 -12.48
CA ALA A 130 -5.53 24.16 -12.58
C ALA A 130 -6.12 24.74 -11.28
N LEU A 131 -5.26 25.03 -10.31
CA LEU A 131 -5.63 25.72 -9.07
C LEU A 131 -5.48 27.23 -9.22
N ASP A 132 -6.51 27.98 -8.82
CA ASP A 132 -6.42 29.43 -8.60
C ASP A 132 -5.57 29.69 -7.35
N ALA A 133 -4.34 30.15 -7.58
CA ALA A 133 -3.34 30.39 -6.55
C ALA A 133 -3.28 31.86 -6.11
N THR A 134 -4.23 32.70 -6.53
CA THR A 134 -4.17 34.16 -6.32
C THR A 134 -4.05 34.52 -4.84
N ALA A 135 -4.82 33.85 -3.97
CA ALA A 135 -4.76 34.05 -2.53
C ALA A 135 -3.68 33.19 -1.84
N PHE A 136 -3.23 32.11 -2.47
CA PHE A 136 -2.29 31.15 -1.88
C PHE A 136 -0.90 31.74 -1.65
N THR A 137 -0.26 32.29 -2.69
CA THR A 137 1.11 32.79 -2.56
C THR A 137 1.28 33.79 -1.42
N PRO A 138 0.46 34.86 -1.31
CA PRO A 138 0.60 35.82 -0.20
C PRO A 138 0.21 35.23 1.16
N ALA A 139 -0.65 34.22 1.21
CA ALA A 139 -1.00 33.51 2.45
C ALA A 139 0.17 32.64 2.93
N CYS A 140 0.73 31.82 2.04
CA CYS A 140 1.85 30.94 2.34
C CYS A 140 3.10 31.71 2.77
N GLU A 141 3.44 32.79 2.07
CA GLU A 141 4.64 33.58 2.39
C GLU A 141 4.57 34.31 3.74
N LYS A 142 3.35 34.50 4.29
CA LYS A 142 3.10 35.14 5.58
C LYS A 142 2.75 34.14 6.69
N SER A 143 2.67 32.86 6.36
CA SER A 143 2.23 31.85 7.31
C SER A 143 3.33 31.56 8.34
N ASP A 144 2.99 31.70 9.62
CA ASP A 144 3.87 31.33 10.73
C ASP A 144 4.22 29.83 10.69
N THR A 145 3.29 28.98 10.24
CA THR A 145 3.51 27.54 10.06
C THR A 145 4.63 27.27 9.06
N ILE A 146 4.64 27.97 7.93
CA ILE A 146 5.69 27.82 6.91
C ILE A 146 7.02 28.39 7.41
N GLY A 147 6.98 29.52 8.12
CA GLY A 147 8.15 30.08 8.79
C GLY A 147 8.80 29.07 9.76
N PHE A 148 7.98 28.41 10.59
CA PHE A 148 8.42 27.39 11.52
C PHE A 148 9.06 26.18 10.82
N VAL A 149 8.47 25.68 9.74
CA VAL A 149 9.04 24.56 8.96
C VAL A 149 10.43 24.89 8.44
N LEU A 150 10.68 26.12 7.96
CA LEU A 150 12.01 26.52 7.50
C LEU A 150 12.99 26.70 8.66
N GLU A 151 12.55 27.28 9.77
CA GLU A 151 13.37 27.45 10.98
C GLU A 151 13.82 26.10 11.55
N GLU A 152 12.94 25.11 11.65
CA GLU A 152 13.26 23.75 12.08
C GLU A 152 14.33 23.07 11.22
N ASN A 153 14.48 23.50 9.97
CA ASN A 153 15.42 22.94 9.00
C ASN A 153 16.60 23.88 8.71
N ASP A 154 16.93 24.78 9.65
CA ASP A 154 18.05 25.74 9.57
C ASP A 154 18.07 26.55 8.25
N THR A 155 16.89 26.80 7.68
CA THR A 155 16.76 27.37 6.34
C THR A 155 16.42 28.86 6.42
N PRO A 156 17.14 29.75 5.70
CA PRO A 156 16.88 31.17 5.73
C PRO A 156 15.46 31.53 5.27
N ALA A 157 14.83 32.54 5.90
CA ALA A 157 13.51 33.05 5.51
C ALA A 157 13.43 33.53 4.04
N ALA A 158 14.57 33.82 3.39
CA ALA A 158 14.62 34.14 1.96
C ALA A 158 14.17 32.97 1.06
N GLU A 159 14.13 31.74 1.58
CA GLU A 159 13.69 30.54 0.87
C GLU A 159 12.16 30.31 0.92
N ILE A 160 11.42 31.12 1.70
CA ILE A 160 9.96 30.98 1.84
C ILE A 160 9.25 30.97 0.48
N PRO A 161 9.52 31.90 -0.48
CA PRO A 161 8.83 31.89 -1.77
C PRO A 161 9.07 30.62 -2.58
N ALA A 162 10.29 30.06 -2.52
CA ALA A 162 10.62 28.82 -3.20
C ALA A 162 9.92 27.61 -2.55
N PHE A 163 9.77 27.60 -1.22
CA PHE A 163 9.02 26.56 -0.52
C PHE A 163 7.51 26.64 -0.82
N CYS A 164 6.95 27.85 -0.82
CA CYS A 164 5.57 28.08 -1.23
C CYS A 164 5.30 27.68 -2.69
N GLY A 165 6.24 27.97 -3.59
CA GLY A 165 6.17 27.50 -4.98
C GLY A 165 6.11 25.97 -5.06
N CYS A 166 6.98 25.28 -4.31
CA CYS A 166 6.93 23.82 -4.23
C CYS A 166 5.57 23.31 -3.72
N LEU A 167 5.05 23.89 -2.64
CA LEU A 167 3.74 23.48 -2.09
C LEU A 167 2.63 23.63 -3.13
N LEU A 168 2.57 24.77 -3.83
CA LEU A 168 1.58 24.96 -4.90
C LEU A 168 1.70 23.88 -5.99
N ASP A 169 2.92 23.59 -6.42
CA ASP A 169 3.16 22.56 -7.43
C ASP A 169 2.74 21.17 -6.93
N GLN A 170 2.98 20.86 -5.65
CA GLN A 170 2.57 19.60 -5.03
C GLN A 170 1.04 19.47 -4.91
N TRP A 171 0.34 20.55 -4.58
CA TRP A 171 -1.12 20.61 -4.54
C TRP A 171 -1.74 20.43 -5.93
N ARG A 172 -1.15 21.07 -6.95
CA ARG A 172 -1.58 20.90 -8.34
C ARG A 172 -1.34 19.49 -8.83
N LEU A 173 -0.15 18.93 -8.55
CA LEU A 173 0.24 17.59 -8.99
C LEU A 173 -0.74 16.52 -8.47
N ARG A 174 -1.14 16.62 -7.19
CA ARG A 174 -2.13 15.73 -6.54
C ARG A 174 -3.57 15.89 -7.04
N ALA A 175 -3.78 16.76 -8.02
CA ALA A 175 -5.10 17.07 -8.56
C ALA A 175 -6.12 17.48 -7.48
N ALA A 176 -5.68 18.21 -6.46
CA ALA A 176 -6.54 18.60 -5.35
C ALA A 176 -7.76 19.42 -5.84
N PRO A 177 -8.95 19.22 -5.25
CA PRO A 177 -10.10 20.08 -5.49
C PRO A 177 -9.81 21.53 -5.10
N GLN A 178 -10.30 22.49 -5.91
CA GLN A 178 -10.19 23.92 -5.58
C GLN A 178 -10.80 24.24 -4.21
N THR A 179 -11.90 23.58 -3.84
CA THR A 179 -12.57 23.78 -2.55
C THR A 179 -11.66 23.43 -1.36
N LEU A 180 -10.98 22.29 -1.41
CA LEU A 180 -10.02 21.89 -0.37
C LEU A 180 -8.79 22.81 -0.36
N PHE A 181 -8.29 23.19 -1.53
CA PHE A 181 -7.20 24.13 -1.64
C PHE A 181 -7.54 25.50 -1.02
N ASP A 182 -8.76 25.99 -1.23
CA ASP A 182 -9.23 27.25 -0.62
C ASP A 182 -9.34 27.14 0.91
N VAL A 183 -9.67 25.96 1.45
CA VAL A 183 -9.66 25.71 2.91
C VAL A 183 -8.23 25.78 3.45
N TYR A 184 -7.27 25.16 2.75
CA TYR A 184 -5.85 25.23 3.13
C TYR A 184 -5.33 26.67 3.12
N VAL A 185 -5.72 27.48 2.13
CA VAL A 185 -5.36 28.91 2.08
C VAL A 185 -5.90 29.66 3.31
N ARG A 186 -7.12 29.37 3.76
CA ARG A 186 -7.69 29.96 4.99
C ARG A 186 -6.96 29.52 6.25
N GLU A 187 -6.47 28.28 6.28
CA GLU A 187 -5.63 27.77 7.37
C GLU A 187 -4.32 28.55 7.46
N LEU A 188 -3.65 28.76 6.33
CA LEU A 188 -2.40 29.53 6.26
C LEU A 188 -2.56 30.98 6.74
N THR A 189 -3.73 31.58 6.56
CA THR A 189 -4.05 32.94 7.02
C THR A 189 -4.58 33.01 8.45
N GLY A 190 -4.78 31.88 9.13
CA GLY A 190 -5.42 31.83 10.44
C GLY A 190 -6.92 32.17 10.43
N GLU A 191 -7.57 32.11 9.26
CA GLU A 191 -9.01 32.37 9.08
C GLU A 191 -9.86 31.09 9.10
N PHE A 192 -9.23 29.95 9.42
CA PHE A 192 -9.87 28.64 9.53
C PHE A 192 -10.99 28.64 10.58
N ARG A 193 -12.16 28.12 10.22
CA ARG A 193 -13.36 28.09 11.07
C ARG A 193 -13.65 26.68 11.56
N GLU A 194 -14.31 26.57 12.71
CA GLU A 194 -14.76 25.26 13.23
C GLU A 194 -15.72 24.56 12.26
N GLU A 195 -16.50 25.34 11.51
CA GLU A 195 -17.38 24.86 10.43
C GLU A 195 -16.60 24.18 9.29
N ASP A 196 -15.33 24.55 9.05
CA ASP A 196 -14.47 23.89 8.06
C ASP A 196 -14.02 22.48 8.52
N ARG A 197 -14.26 22.09 9.80
CA ARG A 197 -13.97 20.72 10.32
C ARG A 197 -15.15 19.75 10.23
N ASP A 198 -16.38 20.26 10.17
CA ASP A 198 -17.58 19.46 10.45
C ASP A 198 -18.06 18.61 9.25
N GLU A 199 -17.46 18.80 8.09
CA GLU A 199 -17.61 17.91 6.92
C GLU A 199 -16.67 16.71 7.09
N ARG A 200 -17.17 15.68 7.82
CA ARG A 200 -16.49 14.47 8.36
C ARG A 200 -15.77 13.52 7.37
N GLY A 201 -15.15 14.05 6.34
CA GLY A 201 -14.19 13.36 5.46
C GLY A 201 -13.32 14.32 4.67
N GLU A 202 -13.74 15.58 4.50
CA GLU A 202 -12.99 16.61 3.78
C GLU A 202 -11.80 17.12 4.58
N PHE A 203 -11.94 17.24 5.91
CA PHE A 203 -10.84 17.69 6.78
C PHE A 203 -9.70 16.64 6.86
N ASP A 204 -10.03 15.35 6.98
CA ASP A 204 -9.00 14.29 6.96
C ASP A 204 -8.27 14.25 5.61
N THR A 205 -9.00 14.47 4.52
CA THR A 205 -8.42 14.60 3.17
C THR A 205 -7.51 15.82 3.05
N LEU A 206 -7.92 16.97 3.60
CA LEU A 206 -7.12 18.19 3.66
C LEU A 206 -5.80 17.96 4.42
N VAL A 207 -5.86 17.35 5.60
CA VAL A 207 -4.68 17.04 6.42
C VAL A 207 -3.74 16.11 5.66
N ALA A 208 -4.25 15.02 5.08
CA ALA A 208 -3.45 14.09 4.31
C ALA A 208 -2.75 14.77 3.12
N LEU A 209 -3.48 15.54 2.30
CA LEU A 209 -2.90 16.25 1.16
C LEU A 209 -1.84 17.29 1.58
N THR A 210 -2.07 17.98 2.70
CA THR A 210 -1.14 18.97 3.24
C THR A 210 0.15 18.31 3.71
N ASP A 211 0.04 17.23 4.49
CA ASP A 211 1.20 16.48 4.99
C ASP A 211 2.02 15.89 3.86
N GLU A 212 1.36 15.32 2.83
CA GLU A 212 2.05 14.81 1.66
C GLU A 212 2.77 15.89 0.86
N ALA A 213 2.14 17.05 0.65
CA ALA A 213 2.74 18.18 -0.06
C ALA A 213 3.96 18.73 0.71
N LEU A 214 3.83 18.90 2.03
CA LEU A 214 4.92 19.31 2.90
C LEU A 214 6.06 18.30 2.86
N TYR A 215 5.74 17.01 2.99
CA TYR A 215 6.72 15.94 2.97
C TYR A 215 7.49 15.91 1.64
N ALA A 216 6.79 15.95 0.51
CA ALA A 216 7.42 15.97 -0.81
C ALA A 216 8.35 17.17 -0.99
N CYS A 217 7.97 18.36 -0.52
CA CYS A 217 8.83 19.54 -0.56
C CYS A 217 10.05 19.42 0.38
N LYS A 218 9.90 18.81 1.55
CA LYS A 218 11.02 18.50 2.45
C LYS A 218 11.98 17.49 1.81
N THR A 219 11.48 16.43 1.18
CA THR A 219 12.30 15.42 0.48
C THR A 219 13.07 16.01 -0.69
N GLN A 220 12.44 16.85 -1.53
CA GLN A 220 13.12 17.53 -2.64
C GLN A 220 14.29 18.41 -2.19
N ARG A 221 14.24 18.88 -0.94
CA ARG A 221 15.28 19.70 -0.32
C ARG A 221 16.27 18.89 0.53
N GLY A 222 16.10 17.57 0.60
CA GLY A 222 16.94 16.68 1.39
C GLY A 222 16.74 16.78 2.90
N TRP A 223 15.62 17.35 3.36
CA TRP A 223 15.31 17.57 4.78
C TRP A 223 14.65 16.36 5.43
N ALA A 224 13.89 15.57 4.67
CA ALA A 224 13.22 14.38 5.17
C ALA A 224 14.02 13.12 4.82
N ALA A 225 14.37 12.33 5.83
CA ALA A 225 15.05 11.04 5.67
C ALA A 225 14.06 9.87 5.49
N GLU A 226 12.82 9.97 6.00
CA GLU A 226 11.87 8.85 6.06
C GLU A 226 10.42 9.35 6.10
N ALA A 227 9.49 8.66 5.41
CA ALA A 227 8.06 8.95 5.54
C ALA A 227 7.49 8.28 6.79
N PRO A 228 6.43 8.86 7.39
CA PRO A 228 5.62 8.10 8.33
C PRO A 228 5.10 6.83 7.64
N TYR A 229 5.38 5.71 8.31
CA TYR A 229 4.97 4.34 7.96
C TYR A 229 3.53 4.29 7.41
N PRO A 230 3.25 3.46 6.40
CA PRO A 230 1.86 3.05 6.17
C PRO A 230 1.31 2.43 7.46
N TYR A 231 0.16 2.94 7.88
CA TYR A 231 -0.67 2.32 8.91
C TYR A 231 -0.95 0.87 8.49
N GLY A 232 -0.47 -0.08 9.28
CA GLY A 232 -1.05 -1.42 9.38
C GLY A 232 -1.05 -2.28 8.11
N SER A 233 0.12 -2.73 7.66
CA SER A 233 0.18 -4.04 7.03
C SER A 233 1.21 -4.88 7.80
N PRO A 234 0.84 -6.01 8.42
CA PRO A 234 1.85 -6.90 8.96
C PRO A 234 2.71 -7.36 7.77
N MET A 235 3.98 -6.96 7.77
CA MET A 235 4.96 -7.54 6.86
C MET A 235 4.95 -9.06 7.07
N PHE A 236 4.68 -9.82 6.01
CA PHE A 236 4.69 -11.29 6.00
C PHE A 236 6.12 -11.86 5.98
N THR A 237 6.98 -11.37 6.87
CA THR A 237 8.42 -11.60 6.77
C THR A 237 8.97 -12.13 8.07
N GLY A 238 9.76 -13.21 8.00
CA GLY A 238 10.57 -13.68 9.12
C GLY A 238 10.16 -14.97 9.82
N LYS A 239 9.20 -15.75 9.31
CA LYS A 239 8.93 -17.11 9.82
C LYS A 239 8.91 -18.18 8.71
N PRO A 240 9.42 -19.39 8.98
CA PRO A 240 9.38 -20.47 8.01
C PRO A 240 7.93 -20.82 7.68
N ALA A 241 7.62 -20.87 6.37
CA ALA A 241 6.31 -21.27 5.90
C ALA A 241 6.00 -22.73 6.32
N PRO A 242 4.72 -23.06 6.56
CA PRO A 242 4.29 -24.44 6.80
C PRO A 242 4.57 -25.31 5.56
N PRO A 243 4.79 -26.62 5.73
CA PRO A 243 5.16 -27.52 4.63
C PRO A 243 4.05 -27.79 3.60
N ASP A 244 2.79 -27.37 3.83
CA ASP A 244 1.69 -27.61 2.89
C ASP A 244 0.64 -26.48 2.86
N VAL A 245 1.09 -25.28 2.47
CA VAL A 245 0.20 -24.12 2.32
C VAL A 245 -0.80 -24.31 1.17
N GLU A 246 -0.39 -25.00 0.10
CA GLU A 246 -1.23 -25.25 -1.07
C GLU A 246 -2.47 -26.07 -0.72
N ALA A 247 -2.31 -27.17 0.04
CA ALA A 247 -3.45 -27.97 0.48
C ALA A 247 -4.37 -27.19 1.44
N TYR A 248 -3.82 -26.34 2.30
CA TYR A 248 -4.62 -25.46 3.16
C TYR A 248 -5.48 -24.50 2.32
N ILE A 249 -4.89 -23.82 1.33
CA ILE A 249 -5.63 -22.89 0.45
C ILE A 249 -6.78 -23.61 -0.26
N ASP A 250 -6.53 -24.81 -0.79
CA ASP A 250 -7.58 -25.59 -1.46
C ASP A 250 -8.70 -25.99 -0.51
N THR A 251 -8.35 -26.41 0.71
CA THR A 251 -9.34 -26.82 1.72
C THR A 251 -10.16 -25.64 2.26
N CYS A 252 -9.51 -24.49 2.47
CA CYS A 252 -10.16 -23.24 2.86
C CYS A 252 -11.15 -22.76 1.79
N ARG A 253 -10.76 -22.80 0.51
CA ARG A 253 -11.64 -22.37 -0.60
C ARG A 253 -12.85 -23.28 -0.78
N ALA A 254 -12.75 -24.54 -0.38
CA ALA A 254 -13.85 -25.50 -0.44
C ALA A 254 -14.93 -25.26 0.63
N GLN A 255 -14.70 -24.38 1.61
CA GLN A 255 -15.66 -24.11 2.67
C GLN A 255 -16.92 -23.40 2.16
N GLU A 256 -18.09 -23.91 2.52
CA GLU A 256 -19.38 -23.29 2.18
C GLU A 256 -19.50 -21.87 2.73
N TRP A 257 -18.99 -21.62 3.94
CA TRP A 257 -19.06 -20.28 4.54
C TRP A 257 -18.14 -19.28 3.82
N VAL A 258 -16.99 -19.72 3.29
CA VAL A 258 -16.08 -18.86 2.50
C VAL A 258 -16.76 -18.46 1.19
N SER A 259 -17.37 -19.42 0.49
CA SER A 259 -18.10 -19.14 -0.75
C SER A 259 -19.43 -18.41 -0.53
N GLY A 260 -20.05 -18.54 0.65
CA GLY A 260 -21.30 -17.87 1.02
C GLY A 260 -21.13 -16.49 1.65
N TYR A 261 -19.93 -16.11 2.10
CA TYR A 261 -19.71 -14.83 2.76
C TYR A 261 -19.77 -13.66 1.76
N ARG A 262 -20.56 -12.63 2.06
CA ARG A 262 -20.85 -11.51 1.15
C ARG A 262 -19.63 -10.77 0.61
N LYS A 263 -18.56 -10.64 1.42
CA LYS A 263 -17.29 -10.02 0.99
C LYS A 263 -16.37 -10.98 0.23
N ILE A 264 -16.64 -12.27 0.16
CA ILE A 264 -15.77 -13.25 -0.52
C ILE A 264 -16.46 -13.69 -1.81
N ALA A 265 -17.47 -14.56 -1.71
CA ALA A 265 -18.49 -14.94 -2.71
C ALA A 265 -18.05 -15.00 -4.20
N SER A 266 -16.78 -15.24 -4.48
CA SER A 266 -16.17 -15.36 -5.80
C SER A 266 -14.87 -16.15 -5.66
N SER A 267 -14.44 -16.84 -6.71
CA SER A 267 -13.25 -17.69 -6.67
C SER A 267 -11.97 -16.90 -6.37
N ASP A 268 -11.83 -15.72 -6.97
CA ASP A 268 -10.62 -14.89 -6.86
C ASP A 268 -10.49 -14.26 -5.48
N ARG A 269 -11.61 -13.84 -4.90
CA ARG A 269 -11.62 -13.36 -3.52
C ARG A 269 -11.45 -14.51 -2.54
N ALA A 270 -12.02 -15.69 -2.79
CA ALA A 270 -11.75 -16.86 -1.94
C ALA A 270 -10.25 -17.21 -1.93
N LEU A 271 -9.57 -17.08 -3.08
CA LEU A 271 -8.13 -17.24 -3.16
C LEU A 271 -7.38 -16.18 -2.34
N GLY A 272 -7.75 -14.90 -2.47
CA GLY A 272 -7.15 -13.82 -1.67
C GLY A 272 -7.39 -13.98 -0.16
N PHE A 273 -8.60 -14.38 0.23
CA PHE A 273 -8.97 -14.65 1.63
C PHE A 273 -8.12 -15.78 2.21
N CYS A 274 -8.12 -16.94 1.57
CA CYS A 274 -7.40 -18.12 2.08
C CYS A 274 -5.88 -17.95 2.04
N GLY A 275 -5.37 -17.14 1.10
CA GLY A 275 -3.99 -16.69 1.09
C GLY A 275 -3.63 -15.83 2.30
N CYS A 276 -4.46 -14.82 2.57
CA CYS A 276 -4.30 -13.94 3.72
C CYS A 276 -4.35 -14.72 5.04
N THR A 277 -5.31 -15.64 5.22
CA THR A 277 -5.41 -16.42 6.45
C THR A 277 -4.19 -17.31 6.65
N ALA A 278 -3.69 -17.97 5.59
CA ALA A 278 -2.46 -18.74 5.64
C ALA A 278 -1.25 -17.85 6.03
N GLY A 279 -1.14 -16.65 5.47
CA GLY A 279 -0.10 -15.70 5.85
C GLY A 279 -0.16 -15.31 7.34
N HIS A 280 -1.36 -14.95 7.83
CA HIS A 280 -1.56 -14.59 9.24
C HIS A 280 -1.23 -15.74 10.20
N LEU A 281 -1.63 -16.96 9.87
CA LEU A 281 -1.31 -18.13 10.67
C LEU A 281 0.21 -18.38 10.74
N ALA A 282 0.89 -18.28 9.59
CA ALA A 282 2.35 -18.45 9.52
C ALA A 282 3.08 -17.35 10.31
N LEU A 283 2.69 -16.09 10.17
CA LEU A 283 3.23 -14.96 10.91
C LEU A 283 3.07 -15.09 12.42
N ASN A 284 1.93 -15.61 12.87
CA ASN A 284 1.70 -15.87 14.30
C ASN A 284 2.43 -17.11 14.80
N GLY A 285 3.22 -17.79 13.96
CA GLY A 285 4.07 -18.91 14.34
C GLY A 285 3.31 -20.22 14.49
N MET A 286 2.18 -20.37 13.79
CA MET A 286 1.49 -21.65 13.73
C MET A 286 2.42 -22.72 13.16
N SER A 287 2.48 -23.87 13.84
CA SER A 287 3.31 -24.99 13.43
C SER A 287 2.70 -25.71 12.21
N ALA A 288 3.50 -26.57 11.57
CA ALA A 288 3.03 -27.46 10.52
C ALA A 288 1.84 -28.33 10.98
N ASP A 289 1.93 -28.89 12.18
CA ASP A 289 0.86 -29.69 12.78
C ASP A 289 -0.39 -28.83 13.05
N GLY A 290 -0.20 -27.58 13.49
CA GLY A 290 -1.29 -26.61 13.65
C GLY A 290 -2.02 -26.34 12.33
N PHE A 291 -1.26 -26.10 11.25
CA PHE A 291 -1.82 -25.93 9.91
C PHE A 291 -2.59 -27.16 9.43
N ALA A 292 -2.03 -28.35 9.62
CA ALA A 292 -2.69 -29.60 9.28
C ALA A 292 -3.97 -29.82 10.11
N MET A 293 -3.98 -29.39 11.37
CA MET A 293 -5.18 -29.44 12.23
C MET A 293 -6.27 -28.49 11.75
N VAL A 294 -5.93 -27.25 11.39
CA VAL A 294 -6.91 -26.29 10.83
C VAL A 294 -7.41 -26.77 9.46
N ALA A 295 -6.52 -27.29 8.61
CA ALA A 295 -6.92 -27.90 7.34
C ALA A 295 -7.85 -29.10 7.57
N GLY A 296 -7.52 -29.99 8.51
CA GLY A 296 -8.37 -31.13 8.89
C GLY A 296 -9.73 -30.71 9.45
N LEU A 297 -9.79 -29.60 10.18
CA LEU A 297 -11.06 -29.00 10.65
C LEU A 297 -11.90 -28.53 9.45
N TYR A 298 -11.29 -27.82 8.51
CA TYR A 298 -11.98 -27.34 7.31
C TYR A 298 -12.41 -28.49 6.40
N SER A 299 -11.59 -29.53 6.19
CA SER A 299 -11.99 -30.68 5.39
C SER A 299 -13.08 -31.55 6.05
N GLY A 300 -13.40 -31.30 7.33
CA GLY A 300 -14.32 -32.11 8.12
C GLY A 300 -13.71 -33.44 8.59
N GLU A 301 -12.40 -33.62 8.43
CA GLU A 301 -11.65 -34.79 8.93
C GLU A 301 -11.46 -34.73 10.46
N LEU A 302 -11.43 -33.53 11.02
CA LEU A 302 -11.35 -33.28 12.47
C LEU A 302 -12.57 -32.47 12.92
N SER A 303 -13.09 -32.77 14.10
CA SER A 303 -14.06 -31.90 14.79
C SER A 303 -13.35 -30.79 15.56
N GLU A 304 -14.07 -29.73 15.92
CA GLU A 304 -13.54 -28.69 16.83
C GLU A 304 -13.07 -29.30 18.17
N ASN A 305 -13.73 -30.34 18.66
CA ASN A 305 -13.30 -31.04 19.88
C ASN A 305 -11.95 -31.76 19.67
N ASP A 306 -11.76 -32.42 18.53
CA ASP A 306 -10.49 -33.10 18.21
C ASP A 306 -9.33 -32.11 18.14
N VAL A 307 -9.56 -30.91 17.59
CA VAL A 307 -8.55 -29.85 17.53
C VAL A 307 -8.35 -29.23 18.92
N ALA A 308 -9.42 -28.93 19.66
CA ALA A 308 -9.32 -28.32 20.99
C ALA A 308 -8.60 -29.20 22.03
N GLU A 309 -8.70 -30.53 21.91
CA GLU A 309 -7.97 -31.47 22.76
C GLU A 309 -6.47 -31.51 22.45
N ARG A 310 -6.07 -31.26 21.20
CA ARG A 310 -4.68 -31.36 20.75
C ARG A 310 -3.96 -30.02 20.80
N ASP A 311 -4.61 -28.97 20.31
CA ASP A 311 -4.12 -27.60 20.29
C ASP A 311 -5.30 -26.60 20.30
N PRO A 312 -5.76 -26.19 21.49
CA PRO A 312 -6.85 -25.22 21.61
C PRO A 312 -6.46 -23.81 21.14
N SER A 313 -5.18 -23.55 20.87
CA SER A 313 -4.74 -22.26 20.29
C SER A 313 -4.95 -22.21 18.78
N ALA A 314 -5.01 -23.35 18.09
CA ALA A 314 -5.15 -23.41 16.65
C ALA A 314 -6.50 -22.87 16.14
N ILE A 315 -7.61 -23.20 16.80
CA ILE A 315 -8.95 -22.67 16.46
C ILE A 315 -8.96 -21.15 16.63
N ARG A 316 -8.50 -20.66 17.78
CA ARG A 316 -8.47 -19.23 18.07
C ARG A 316 -7.61 -18.46 17.07
N ALA A 317 -6.42 -18.98 16.73
CA ALA A 317 -5.56 -18.38 15.73
C ALA A 317 -6.22 -18.36 14.34
N SER A 318 -6.96 -19.41 13.98
CA SER A 318 -7.73 -19.48 12.73
C SER A 318 -8.87 -18.46 12.69
N ASP A 319 -9.59 -18.27 13.79
CA ASP A 319 -10.67 -17.29 13.91
C ASP A 319 -10.13 -15.85 13.84
N GLU A 320 -9.06 -15.56 14.59
CA GLU A 320 -8.39 -14.27 14.59
C GLU A 320 -7.83 -13.91 13.21
N ALA A 321 -7.21 -14.88 12.51
CA ALA A 321 -6.74 -14.71 11.15
C ALA A 321 -7.90 -14.46 10.16
N SER A 322 -9.00 -15.21 10.28
CA SER A 322 -10.17 -15.07 9.40
C SER A 322 -10.83 -13.71 9.57
N GLU A 323 -11.01 -13.24 10.80
CA GLU A 323 -11.59 -11.94 11.09
C GLU A 323 -10.71 -10.80 10.56
N ALA A 324 -9.40 -10.87 10.81
CA ALA A 324 -8.45 -9.88 10.30
C ALA A 324 -8.51 -9.79 8.76
N CYS A 325 -8.50 -10.94 8.07
CA CYS A 325 -8.54 -10.98 6.61
C CYS A 325 -9.89 -10.51 6.02
N ILE A 326 -11.02 -10.80 6.69
CA ILE A 326 -12.34 -10.29 6.27
C ILE A 326 -12.45 -8.78 6.45
N GLN A 327 -11.85 -8.24 7.52
CA GLN A 327 -11.83 -6.80 7.77
C GLN A 327 -11.00 -6.07 6.72
N ALA A 328 -9.81 -6.60 6.42
CA ALA A 328 -8.89 -6.09 5.40
C ALA A 328 -9.45 -6.18 3.97
N MET A 329 -10.38 -7.09 3.68
CA MET A 329 -10.89 -7.24 2.33
C MET A 329 -11.64 -6.00 1.81
N PRO A 330 -11.33 -5.54 0.58
CA PRO A 330 -12.00 -4.41 -0.03
C PRO A 330 -13.48 -4.69 -0.19
N TYR A 331 -14.34 -3.68 -0.03
CA TYR A 331 -15.78 -3.86 -0.22
C TYR A 331 -16.11 -4.12 -1.70
N ARG A 332 -17.21 -4.83 -1.92
CA ARG A 332 -17.85 -4.96 -3.24
C ARG A 332 -18.67 -3.73 -3.56
#